data_AF-N1W5Y7-F1
#
_entry.id   AF-N1W5Y7-F1
#
_cell.length_a   1.000
_cell.length_b   1.000
_cell.length_c   1.000
_cell.angle_alpha   90.00
_cell.angle_beta   90.00
_cell.angle_gamma   90.00
#
_symmetry.space_group_name_H-M   'P 1'
#
loop_
_entity.id
_entity.type
_entity.pdbx_description
1 polymer ?
#
loop_
_entity_poly.entity_id
_entity_poly.type
_entity_poly.pdbx_seq_one_letter_code
_entity_poly.pdbx_strand_id
1 'polypeptide(L)'
;MKKYGILLFLLLLVSLWDFSKDNSSKFGLKAKSDQSSECKLLCGKASLCLKEDQKKLQDPKMYQFACEILCTKQYQLFAGCSKAIALSCESGELCIKNQTKGLF
;
A
#
# COMPACT_ATOMS: atom_id res chain seq x y z
N MET A 1 2.88 38.98 -27.66
CA MET A 1 2.74 37.52 -27.52
C MET A 1 3.78 36.85 -26.59
N LYS A 2 5.06 37.28 -26.52
CA LYS A 2 6.09 36.60 -25.69
C LYS A 2 5.93 36.71 -24.16
N LYS A 3 5.21 37.72 -23.64
CA LYS A 3 5.10 37.97 -22.18
C LYS A 3 4.28 36.91 -21.42
N TYR A 4 3.38 36.20 -22.10
CA TYR A 4 2.55 35.15 -21.49
C TYR A 4 3.17 33.76 -21.56
N GLY A 5 4.30 33.58 -22.28
CA GLY A 5 4.96 32.28 -22.42
C GLY A 5 5.48 31.75 -21.08
N ILE A 6 6.05 32.63 -20.26
CA ILE A 6 6.50 32.28 -18.90
C ILE A 6 5.31 31.91 -18.00
N LEU A 7 4.19 32.62 -18.15
CA LEU A 7 2.97 32.35 -17.37
C LEU A 7 2.35 30.99 -17.74
N LEU A 8 2.29 30.67 -19.03
CA LEU A 8 1.84 29.36 -19.52
C LEU A 8 2.76 28.23 -19.08
N PHE A 9 4.08 28.46 -19.07
CA PHE A 9 5.06 27.49 -18.60
C PHE A 9 4.92 27.22 -17.08
N LEU A 10 4.69 28.26 -16.27
CA LEU A 10 4.39 28.13 -14.84
C LEU A 10 3.08 27.37 -14.60
N LEU A 11 2.04 27.64 -15.39
CA LEU A 11 0.77 26.92 -15.31
C LEU A 11 0.92 25.43 -15.65
N LEU A 12 1.75 25.10 -16.63
CA LEU A 12 2.10 23.72 -16.98
C LEU A 12 2.86 23.02 -15.84
N LEU A 13 3.85 23.69 -15.24
CA LEU A 13 4.59 23.14 -14.10
C LEU A 13 3.69 22.88 -12.90
N VAL A 14 2.80 23.81 -12.56
CA VAL A 14 1.87 23.67 -11.43
C VAL A 14 0.87 22.54 -11.69
N SER A 15 0.34 22.41 -12.90
CA SER A 15 -0.58 21.31 -13.25
C SER A 15 0.10 19.94 -13.29
N LEU A 16 1.33 19.85 -13.80
CA LEU A 16 2.16 18.64 -13.71
C LEU A 16 2.47 18.27 -12.25
N TRP A 17 2.76 19.25 -11.41
CA TRP A 17 3.02 19.04 -9.99
C TRP A 17 1.77 18.55 -9.24
N ASP A 18 0.62 19.17 -9.50
CA ASP A 18 -0.67 18.81 -8.90
C ASP A 18 -1.05 17.37 -9.29
N PHE A 19 -0.92 17.02 -10.57
CA PHE A 19 -1.12 15.66 -11.06
C PHE A 19 -0.14 14.64 -10.44
N SER A 20 1.12 15.03 -10.26
CA SER A 20 2.12 14.17 -9.61
C SER A 20 1.81 13.92 -8.14
N LYS A 21 1.19 14.88 -7.44
CA LYS A 21 0.83 14.75 -6.02
C LYS A 21 -0.26 13.70 -5.80
N ASP A 22 -1.24 13.65 -6.69
CA ASP A 22 -2.33 12.66 -6.60
C ASP A 22 -1.89 11.22 -6.92
N ASN A 23 -0.75 11.05 -7.57
CA ASN A 23 -0.17 9.74 -7.87
C ASN A 23 0.69 9.15 -6.73
N SER A 24 0.87 9.89 -5.64
CA SER A 24 1.56 9.37 -4.44
C SER A 24 0.62 8.47 -3.63
N SER A 25 1.11 7.31 -3.17
CA SER A 25 0.34 6.40 -2.31
C SER A 25 -0.08 7.13 -1.03
N LYS A 26 -1.39 7.33 -0.84
CA LYS A 26 -1.92 8.03 0.33
C LYS A 26 -2.09 7.02 1.46
N PHE A 27 -1.27 7.16 2.50
CA PHE A 27 -1.39 6.39 3.73
C PHE A 27 -2.76 6.61 4.38
N GLY A 28 -3.35 5.54 4.96
CA GLY A 28 -4.62 5.63 5.68
C GLY A 28 -5.88 5.70 4.82
N LEU A 29 -5.79 5.53 3.49
CA LEU A 29 -6.99 5.31 2.68
C LEU A 29 -7.60 3.94 2.99
N LYS A 30 -8.81 3.97 3.55
CA LYS A 30 -9.59 2.79 3.89
C LYS A 30 -10.07 2.08 2.62
N ALA A 31 -10.12 0.76 2.66
CA ALA A 31 -10.74 -0.04 1.61
C ALA A 31 -12.20 0.41 1.38
N LYS A 32 -12.60 0.55 0.13
CA LYS A 32 -14.02 0.66 -0.23
C LYS A 32 -14.69 -0.72 -0.07
N SER A 33 -16.03 -0.75 0.01
CA SER A 33 -16.77 -1.98 0.34
C SER A 33 -16.48 -3.15 -0.61
N ASP A 34 -16.23 -2.86 -1.88
CA ASP A 34 -15.82 -3.79 -2.94
C ASP A 34 -14.39 -4.34 -2.76
N GLN A 35 -13.51 -3.54 -2.16
CA GLN A 35 -12.08 -3.83 -1.95
C GLN A 35 -11.79 -4.62 -0.67
N SER A 36 -12.74 -4.66 0.27
CA SER A 36 -12.62 -5.40 1.53
C SER A 36 -12.49 -6.92 1.34
N SER A 37 -13.14 -7.45 0.30
CA SER A 37 -13.09 -8.88 -0.05
C SER A 37 -11.69 -9.32 -0.51
N GLU A 38 -10.93 -8.40 -1.11
CA GLU A 38 -9.58 -8.62 -1.61
C GLU A 38 -8.57 -8.75 -0.45
N CYS A 39 -8.80 -8.06 0.66
CA CYS A 39 -7.97 -8.16 1.86
C CYS A 39 -7.92 -9.58 2.43
N LYS A 40 -9.04 -10.32 2.40
CA LYS A 40 -9.07 -11.72 2.85
C LYS A 40 -8.16 -12.62 2.01
N LEU A 41 -8.15 -12.41 0.70
CA LEU A 41 -7.25 -13.12 -0.24
C LEU A 41 -5.78 -12.75 -0.02
N LEU A 42 -5.49 -11.45 0.17
CA LEU A 42 -4.13 -10.97 0.43
C LEU A 42 -3.58 -11.51 1.75
N CYS A 43 -4.40 -11.54 2.80
CA CYS A 43 -4.02 -12.07 4.10
C CYS A 43 -3.85 -13.59 4.10
N GLY A 44 -4.64 -14.31 3.29
CA GLY A 44 -4.43 -15.73 3.05
C GLY A 44 -3.10 -16.04 2.35
N LYS A 45 -2.61 -15.14 1.49
CA LYS A 45 -1.27 -15.27 0.89
C LYS A 45 -0.17 -14.86 1.85
N ALA A 46 -0.37 -13.81 2.64
CA ALA A 46 0.59 -13.36 3.64
C ALA A 46 0.81 -14.39 4.77
N SER A 47 -0.20 -15.17 5.14
CA SER A 47 -0.04 -16.23 6.15
C SER A 47 0.90 -17.35 5.71
N LEU A 48 1.08 -17.54 4.40
CA LEU A 48 2.09 -18.47 3.85
C LEU A 48 3.53 -17.96 4.06
N CYS A 49 3.70 -16.66 4.29
CA CYS A 49 4.98 -16.02 4.58
C CYS A 49 5.39 -16.08 6.06
N LEU A 50 4.52 -16.57 6.94
CA LEU A 50 4.87 -16.78 8.35
C LEU A 50 5.86 -17.93 8.50
N LYS A 51 6.96 -17.68 9.22
CA LYS A 51 7.90 -18.71 9.65
C LYS A 51 7.21 -19.67 10.64
N GLU A 52 7.66 -20.93 10.68
CA GLU A 52 7.15 -21.97 11.59
C GLU A 52 7.10 -21.51 13.06
N ASP A 53 8.12 -20.78 13.51
CA ASP A 53 8.19 -20.24 14.86
C ASP A 53 7.11 -19.19 15.13
N GLN A 54 6.78 -18.36 14.12
CA GLN A 54 5.73 -17.35 14.21
C GLN A 54 4.34 -17.99 14.20
N LYS A 55 4.15 -19.06 13.43
CA LYS A 55 2.91 -19.85 13.41
C LYS A 55 2.60 -20.54 14.74
N LYS A 56 3.63 -20.94 15.49
CA LYS A 56 3.45 -21.56 16.82
C LYS A 56 3.08 -20.56 17.91
N LEU A 57 3.53 -19.30 17.79
CA LEU A 57 3.23 -18.25 18.77
C LEU A 57 1.91 -17.51 18.51
N GLN A 58 1.39 -17.50 17.28
CA GLN A 58 0.17 -16.78 16.93
C GLN A 58 -0.98 -17.72 16.60
N ASP A 59 -2.14 -17.47 17.23
CA ASP A 59 -3.38 -18.11 16.84
C ASP A 59 -3.71 -17.72 15.38
N PRO A 60 -3.90 -18.70 14.47
CA PRO A 60 -4.06 -18.44 13.05
C PRO A 60 -5.27 -17.54 12.75
N LYS A 61 -6.33 -17.61 13.57
CA LYS A 61 -7.50 -16.73 13.43
C LYS A 61 -7.17 -15.29 13.82
N MET A 62 -6.41 -15.10 14.91
CA MET A 62 -6.00 -13.78 15.36
C MET A 62 -5.07 -13.08 14.35
N TYR A 63 -4.14 -13.83 13.75
CA TYR A 63 -3.31 -13.31 12.67
C TYR A 63 -4.17 -12.86 11.47
N GLN A 64 -5.11 -13.69 11.06
CA GLN A 64 -5.97 -13.40 9.92
C GLN A 64 -6.82 -12.14 10.16
N PHE A 65 -7.43 -12.02 11.35
CA PHE A 65 -8.17 -10.81 11.73
C PHE A 65 -7.28 -9.57 11.79
N ALA A 66 -6.08 -9.66 12.38
CA ALA A 66 -5.15 -8.54 12.46
C ALA A 66 -4.72 -8.08 11.06
N CYS A 67 -4.43 -9.01 10.16
CA CYS A 67 -4.09 -8.71 8.77
C CYS A 67 -5.28 -8.07 8.04
N GLU A 68 -6.50 -8.60 8.19
CA GLU A 68 -7.69 -8.03 7.53
C GLU A 68 -7.97 -6.61 8.02
N ILE A 69 -7.83 -6.34 9.33
CA ILE A 69 -7.99 -5.00 9.90
C ILE A 69 -6.92 -4.05 9.35
N LEU A 70 -5.66 -4.49 9.30
CA LEU A 70 -4.56 -3.68 8.77
C LEU A 70 -4.75 -3.40 7.28
N CYS A 71 -5.10 -4.40 6.49
CA CYS A 71 -5.39 -4.25 5.08
C CYS A 71 -6.59 -3.32 4.84
N THR A 72 -7.65 -3.43 5.63
CA THR A 72 -8.82 -2.54 5.50
C THR A 72 -8.48 -1.09 5.83
N LYS A 73 -7.59 -0.85 6.80
CA LYS A 73 -7.16 0.50 7.21
C LYS A 73 -6.06 1.10 6.31
N GLN A 74 -5.23 0.26 5.70
CA GLN A 74 -4.07 0.64 4.90
C GLN A 74 -4.16 -0.01 3.50
N TYR A 75 -5.34 0.01 2.89
CA TYR A 75 -5.62 -0.80 1.70
C TYR A 75 -4.71 -0.45 0.53
N GLN A 76 -4.43 0.83 0.29
CA GLN A 76 -3.51 1.22 -0.79
C GLN A 76 -2.09 0.69 -0.60
N LEU A 77 -1.62 0.60 0.65
CA LEU A 77 -0.31 0.05 0.96
C LEU A 77 -0.27 -1.46 0.72
N PHE A 78 -1.29 -2.17 1.21
CA PHE A 78 -1.42 -3.62 1.00
C PHE A 78 -1.64 -3.97 -0.48
N ALA A 79 -2.47 -3.22 -1.20
CA ALA A 79 -2.71 -3.39 -2.62
C ALA A 79 -1.44 -3.06 -3.44
N GLY A 80 -0.72 -1.99 -3.10
CA GLY A 80 0.54 -1.63 -3.75
C GLY A 80 1.64 -2.68 -3.57
N CYS A 81 1.75 -3.24 -2.35
CA CYS A 81 2.74 -4.27 -2.05
C CYS A 81 2.28 -5.71 -2.31
N SER A 82 1.00 -5.93 -2.62
CA SER A 82 0.45 -7.26 -2.92
C SER A 82 1.17 -7.97 -4.06
N LYS A 83 1.57 -7.21 -5.10
CA LYS A 83 2.33 -7.71 -6.25
C LYS A 83 3.72 -8.20 -5.84
N ALA A 84 4.35 -7.53 -4.88
CA ALA A 84 5.64 -7.95 -4.32
C ALA A 84 5.47 -9.20 -3.44
N ILE A 85 4.45 -9.23 -2.57
CA ILE A 85 4.12 -10.40 -1.75
C ILE A 85 3.87 -11.64 -2.62
N ALA A 86 3.25 -11.47 -3.79
CA ALA A 86 3.02 -12.55 -4.75
C ALA A 86 4.31 -13.07 -5.42
N LEU A 87 5.36 -12.25 -5.49
CA LEU A 87 6.67 -12.64 -6.05
C LEU A 87 7.54 -13.32 -4.99
N SER A 88 7.65 -12.73 -3.80
CA SER A 88 8.29 -13.38 -2.65
C SER A 88 7.91 -12.70 -1.34
N CYS A 89 7.95 -13.47 -0.25
CA CYS A 89 7.69 -12.95 1.09
C CYS A 89 8.67 -11.83 1.49
N GLU A 90 9.95 -11.97 1.15
CA GLU A 90 10.99 -10.98 1.44
C GLU A 90 10.79 -9.68 0.64
N SER A 91 10.41 -9.77 -0.63
CA SER A 91 10.11 -8.58 -1.43
C SER A 91 8.83 -7.87 -0.97
N GLY A 92 7.84 -8.63 -0.50
CA GLY A 92 6.67 -8.09 0.17
C GLY A 92 7.01 -7.33 1.45
N GLU A 93 7.84 -7.91 2.31
CA GLU A 93 8.31 -7.27 3.55
C GLU A 93 9.10 -5.99 3.24
N LEU A 94 10.02 -6.04 2.27
CA LEU A 94 10.79 -4.87 1.83
C LEU A 94 9.89 -3.78 1.25
N CYS A 95 8.84 -4.14 0.49
CA CYS A 95 7.89 -3.17 -0.06
C CYS A 95 7.13 -2.45 1.07
N ILE A 96 6.59 -3.22 2.02
CA ILE A 96 5.88 -2.66 3.17
C ILE A 96 6.82 -1.75 3.96
N LYS A 97 8.03 -2.23 4.27
CA LYS A 97 9.03 -1.48 5.04
C LYS A 97 9.48 -0.19 4.35
N ASN A 98 9.62 -0.20 3.03
CA ASN A 98 9.97 1.00 2.25
C ASN A 98 8.82 2.00 2.19
N GLN A 99 7.58 1.52 2.07
CA GLN A 99 6.40 2.37 2.11
C GLN A 99 6.23 2.96 3.52
N THR A 100 6.33 2.17 4.59
CA THR A 100 6.19 2.64 5.97
C THR A 100 7.41 3.37 6.53
N LYS A 101 8.47 3.58 5.73
CA LYS A 101 9.73 4.17 6.20
C LYS A 101 9.48 5.64 6.62
N GLY A 102 9.57 5.91 7.92
CA GLY A 102 9.31 7.23 8.51
C GLY A 102 7.95 7.39 9.20
N LEU A 103 7.10 6.36 9.20
CA LEU A 103 5.89 6.28 10.04
C LEU A 103 6.13 5.53 11.36
N PHE A 104 7.23 4.79 11.45
CA PHE A 104 7.71 4.06 12.62
C PHE A 104 9.22 4.16 12.70
#